data_AF-A0A967AU17-F1
#
_entry.id   AF-A0A967AU17-F1
#
_cell.length_a   1.000
_cell.length_b   1.000
_cell.length_c   1.000
_cell.angle_alpha   90.00
_cell.angle_beta   90.00
_cell.angle_gamma   90.00
#
_symmetry.space_group_name_H-M   'P 1'
#
loop_
_entity.id
_entity.type
_entity.pdbx_description
1 polymer ?
#
loop_
_entity_poly.entity_id
_entity_poly.type
_entity_poly.pdbx_seq_one_letter_code
_entity_poly.pdbx_strand_id
1 'polypeptide(L)'
;MQETRNSKGHAEELVDHYWGSINYVFGLIKASELKAGLILSFYGILFSFVYQNVGLVVSEASTYPFFYVLLGLWGFTTVGSIFFSIRCFMPRIESRFNKNIFFFKDVISKYGSIEEFSKTFYRISLDEEQLFDQLGQQVFINSKIASLKFKNVNRSILLLALGLLLLFITAFAHAIIVLG
;
A
#
# COMPACT_ATOMS: atom_id res chain seq x y z
N MET A 1 5.63 44.66 -19.31
CA MET A 1 6.77 43.88 -18.77
C MET A 1 6.54 43.33 -17.38
N GLN A 2 5.68 43.93 -16.54
CA GLN A 2 5.40 43.44 -15.19
C GLN A 2 4.37 42.28 -15.15
N GLU A 3 3.33 42.32 -16.01
CA GLU A 3 2.34 41.22 -16.15
C GLU A 3 2.94 39.90 -16.65
N THR A 4 3.82 39.93 -17.65
CA THR A 4 4.48 38.73 -18.20
C THR A 4 5.46 38.08 -17.22
N ARG A 5 6.02 38.85 -16.27
CA ARG A 5 6.87 38.33 -15.20
C ARG A 5 6.05 37.71 -14.07
N ASN A 6 4.88 38.27 -13.79
CA ASN A 6 3.94 37.76 -12.79
C ASN A 6 3.28 36.44 -13.24
N SER A 7 2.92 36.34 -14.52
CA SER A 7 2.38 35.11 -15.13
C SER A 7 3.38 33.94 -15.12
N LYS A 8 4.66 34.20 -15.44
CA LYS A 8 5.70 33.15 -15.40
C LYS A 8 5.95 32.62 -13.99
N GLY A 9 5.99 33.51 -12.99
CA GLY A 9 6.12 33.08 -11.58
C GLY A 9 4.93 32.24 -11.11
N HIS A 10 3.72 32.56 -11.58
CA HIS A 10 2.51 31.79 -11.25
C HIS A 10 2.51 30.37 -11.85
N ALA A 11 2.98 30.22 -13.10
CA ALA A 11 3.09 28.90 -13.73
C ALA A 11 4.14 28.02 -13.04
N GLU A 12 5.29 28.59 -12.65
CA GLU A 12 6.33 27.89 -11.86
C GLU A 12 5.76 27.43 -10.50
N GLU A 13 5.06 28.31 -9.79
CA GLU A 13 4.41 27.99 -8.51
C GLU A 13 3.36 26.87 -8.67
N LEU A 14 2.57 26.89 -9.74
CA LEU A 14 1.61 25.83 -10.04
C LEU A 14 2.31 24.48 -10.29
N VAL A 15 3.39 24.44 -11.07
CA VAL A 15 4.17 23.21 -11.29
C VAL A 15 4.68 22.66 -9.95
N ASP A 16 5.20 23.53 -9.09
CA ASP A 16 5.67 23.15 -7.75
C ASP A 16 4.54 22.59 -6.89
N HIS A 17 3.33 23.17 -6.94
CA HIS A 17 2.16 22.64 -6.25
C HIS A 17 1.74 21.24 -6.76
N TYR A 18 1.76 21.02 -8.07
CA TYR A 18 1.48 19.70 -8.64
C TYR A 18 2.52 18.68 -8.20
N TRP A 19 3.80 19.01 -8.28
CA TRP A 19 4.88 18.12 -7.87
C TRP A 19 4.84 17.85 -6.36
N GLY A 20 4.53 18.86 -5.55
CA GLY A 20 4.28 18.72 -4.12
C GLY A 20 3.14 17.74 -3.83
N SER A 21 2.04 17.83 -4.57
CA SER A 21 0.90 16.90 -4.46
C SER A 21 1.27 15.48 -4.86
N ILE A 22 2.00 15.31 -5.97
CA ILE A 22 2.50 14.02 -6.44
C ILE A 22 3.41 13.38 -5.37
N ASN A 23 4.35 14.15 -4.81
CA ASN A 23 5.27 13.69 -3.77
C ASN A 23 4.55 13.32 -2.48
N TYR A 24 3.56 14.12 -2.07
CA TYR A 24 2.71 13.79 -0.93
C TYR A 24 2.01 12.44 -1.11
N VAL A 25 1.39 12.22 -2.27
CA VAL A 25 0.72 10.95 -2.60
C VAL A 25 1.69 9.78 -2.68
N PHE A 26 2.89 9.97 -3.23
CA PHE A 26 3.94 8.96 -3.19
C PHE A 26 4.39 8.64 -1.76
N GLY A 27 4.48 9.65 -0.89
CA GLY A 27 4.76 9.48 0.53
C GLY A 27 3.70 8.60 1.20
N LEU A 28 2.43 8.84 0.90
CA LEU A 28 1.31 8.02 1.36
C LEU A 28 1.45 6.56 0.88
N ILE A 29 1.73 6.34 -0.42
CA ILE A 29 1.96 4.98 -0.97
C ILE A 29 3.08 4.27 -0.20
N LYS A 30 4.25 4.91 -0.05
CA LYS A 30 5.39 4.35 0.67
C LYS A 30 5.04 4.02 2.12
N ALA A 31 4.33 4.91 2.81
CA ALA A 31 3.89 4.68 4.18
C ALA A 31 2.94 3.46 4.29
N SER A 32 2.05 3.25 3.33
CA SER A 32 1.16 2.08 3.30
C SER A 32 1.91 0.77 3.09
N GLU A 33 2.91 0.75 2.20
CA GLU A 33 3.77 -0.40 1.95
C GLU A 33 4.66 -0.72 3.16
N LEU A 34 5.21 0.31 3.81
CA LEU A 34 5.98 0.14 5.04
C LEU A 34 5.15 -0.50 6.15
N LYS A 35 3.92 -0.02 6.37
CA LYS A 35 2.98 -0.61 7.34
C LYS A 35 2.70 -2.07 7.03
N ALA A 36 2.43 -2.41 5.76
CA ALA A 36 2.22 -3.80 5.34
C ALA A 36 3.46 -4.67 5.59
N GLY A 37 4.66 -4.12 5.38
CA GLY A 37 5.93 -4.80 5.65
C GLY A 37 6.12 -5.11 7.13
N LEU A 38 5.85 -4.12 8.00
CA LEU A 38 5.90 -4.30 9.45
C LEU A 38 4.95 -5.40 9.93
N ILE A 39 3.73 -5.47 9.36
CA ILE A 39 2.76 -6.53 9.69
C ILE A 39 3.31 -7.90 9.31
N LEU A 40 3.91 -8.05 8.12
CA LEU A 40 4.51 -9.33 7.69
C LEU A 40 5.68 -9.73 8.59
N SER A 41 6.56 -8.78 8.95
CA SER A 41 7.65 -9.03 9.89
C SER A 41 7.13 -9.47 11.26
N PHE A 42 6.07 -8.82 11.75
CA PHE A 42 5.42 -9.20 13.00
C PHE A 42 4.85 -10.62 12.96
N TYR A 43 4.20 -11.01 11.86
CA TYR A 43 3.75 -12.39 11.66
C TYR A 43 4.90 -13.39 11.60
N GLY A 44 6.05 -13.02 11.04
CA GLY A 44 7.26 -13.85 11.09
C GLY A 44 7.69 -14.17 12.52
N ILE A 45 7.67 -13.17 13.41
CA ILE A 45 7.97 -13.34 14.84
C ILE A 45 6.90 -14.21 15.51
N LEU A 46 5.61 -13.89 15.29
CA LEU A 46 4.50 -14.66 15.87
C LEU A 46 4.54 -16.13 15.47
N PHE A 47 4.76 -16.43 14.19
CA PHE A 47 4.85 -17.82 13.72
C PHE A 47 6.03 -18.56 14.33
N SER A 48 7.18 -17.90 14.52
CA SER A 48 8.31 -18.50 15.25
C SER A 48 7.92 -18.91 16.67
N PHE A 49 7.22 -18.03 17.39
CA PHE A 49 6.73 -18.33 18.75
C PHE A 49 5.69 -19.47 18.76
N VAL A 50 4.72 -19.45 17.84
CA VAL A 50 3.70 -20.51 17.73
C VAL A 50 4.33 -21.84 17.37
N TYR A 51 5.30 -21.85 16.45
CA TYR A 51 5.99 -23.06 16.02
C TYR A 51 6.76 -23.73 17.17
N GLN A 52 7.46 -22.94 17.99
CA GLN A 52 8.16 -23.46 19.18
C GLN A 52 7.22 -24.10 20.20
N ASN A 53 5.98 -23.63 20.29
CA ASN A 53 4.99 -24.08 21.27
C ASN A 53 3.94 -25.03 20.68
N VAL A 54 4.13 -25.52 19.45
CA VAL A 54 3.10 -26.30 18.74
C VAL A 54 2.71 -27.59 19.48
N GLY A 55 3.65 -28.25 20.16
CA GLY A 55 3.38 -29.46 20.93
C GLY A 55 2.41 -29.22 22.09
N LEU A 56 2.60 -28.13 22.84
CA LEU A 56 1.70 -27.72 23.91
C LEU A 56 0.31 -27.39 23.36
N VAL A 57 0.25 -26.63 22.26
CA VAL A 57 -1.00 -26.23 21.61
C VAL A 57 -1.79 -27.45 21.11
N VAL A 58 -1.12 -28.44 20.52
CA VAL A 58 -1.78 -29.66 20.00
C VAL A 58 -2.26 -30.57 21.14
N SER A 59 -1.48 -30.71 22.20
CA SER A 59 -1.87 -31.48 23.39
C SER A 59 -3.15 -30.93 24.01
N GLU A 60 -3.20 -29.61 24.24
CA GLU A 60 -4.37 -28.99 24.88
C GLU A 60 -5.60 -28.96 23.98
N ALA A 61 -5.41 -28.80 22.67
CA ALA A 61 -6.51 -28.89 21.72
C ALA A 61 -7.13 -30.30 21.66
N SER A 62 -6.33 -31.34 21.90
CA SER A 62 -6.81 -32.73 21.96
C SER A 62 -7.68 -32.97 23.19
N THR A 63 -7.36 -32.33 24.32
CA THR A 63 -8.14 -32.40 25.57
C THR A 63 -9.43 -31.57 25.49
N TYR A 64 -9.34 -30.36 24.91
CA TYR A 64 -10.46 -29.42 24.81
C TYR A 64 -10.70 -29.00 23.35
N PRO A 65 -11.66 -29.63 22.64
CA PRO A 65 -11.88 -29.42 21.21
C PRO A 65 -12.20 -27.97 20.80
N PHE A 66 -12.67 -27.11 21.72
CA PHE A 66 -12.94 -25.70 21.41
C PHE A 66 -11.67 -24.93 21.01
N PHE A 67 -10.47 -25.34 21.46
CA PHE A 67 -9.21 -24.72 21.05
C PHE A 67 -8.95 -24.90 19.56
N TYR A 68 -9.36 -26.02 18.93
CA TYR A 68 -9.24 -26.18 17.48
C TYR A 68 -10.06 -25.12 16.73
N VAL A 69 -11.23 -24.74 17.24
CA VAL A 69 -12.06 -23.70 16.62
C VAL A 69 -11.38 -22.33 16.73
N LEU A 70 -10.84 -21.99 17.92
CA LEU A 70 -10.12 -20.73 18.13
C LEU A 70 -8.87 -20.63 17.26
N LEU A 71 -8.07 -21.71 17.17
CA LEU A 71 -6.88 -21.78 16.34
C LEU A 71 -7.22 -21.72 14.85
N GLY A 72 -8.29 -22.40 14.41
CA GLY A 72 -8.77 -22.33 13.04
C GLY A 72 -9.19 -20.92 12.65
N LEU A 73 -9.92 -20.22 13.53
CA LEU A 73 -10.31 -18.83 13.31
C LEU A 73 -9.10 -17.88 13.31
N TRP A 74 -8.15 -18.09 14.22
CA TRP A 74 -6.88 -17.36 14.23
C TRP A 74 -6.10 -17.56 12.93
N GLY A 75 -5.98 -18.80 12.46
CA GLY A 75 -5.33 -19.11 11.19
C GLY A 75 -6.01 -18.40 10.01
N PHE A 76 -7.34 -18.42 9.96
CA PHE A 76 -8.11 -17.75 8.91
C PHE A 76 -7.88 -16.22 8.90
N THR A 77 -7.95 -15.58 10.07
CA THR A 77 -7.69 -14.12 10.19
C THR A 77 -6.25 -13.78 9.81
N THR A 78 -5.28 -14.63 10.18
CA THR A 78 -3.86 -14.46 9.84
C THR A 78 -3.61 -14.57 8.35
N VAL A 79 -4.13 -15.61 7.68
CA VAL A 79 -4.03 -15.77 6.23
C VAL A 79 -4.68 -14.59 5.50
N GLY A 80 -5.85 -14.15 5.97
CA GLY A 80 -6.53 -12.98 5.42
C GLY A 80 -5.69 -11.71 5.55
N SER A 81 -5.08 -11.47 6.71
CA SER A 81 -4.22 -10.31 6.95
C SER A 81 -3.00 -10.31 6.03
N ILE A 82 -2.28 -11.44 5.95
CA ILE A 82 -1.13 -11.62 5.06
C ILE A 82 -1.50 -11.39 3.60
N PHE A 83 -2.64 -11.92 3.15
CA PHE A 83 -3.15 -11.71 1.80
C PHE A 83 -3.33 -10.22 1.46
N PHE A 84 -3.95 -9.46 2.36
CA PHE A 84 -4.12 -8.02 2.16
C PHE A 84 -2.80 -7.24 2.24
N SER A 85 -1.86 -7.66 3.08
CA SER A 85 -0.50 -7.08 3.12
C SER A 85 0.24 -7.29 1.79
N ILE A 86 0.23 -8.51 1.23
CA ILE A 86 0.86 -8.80 -0.07
C ILE A 86 0.20 -7.98 -1.20
N ARG A 87 -1.13 -7.85 -1.18
CA ARG A 87 -1.89 -6.99 -2.11
C ARG A 87 -1.50 -5.52 -2.02
N CYS A 88 -0.94 -5.06 -0.91
CA CYS A 88 -0.41 -3.72 -0.77
C CYS A 88 0.89 -3.52 -1.56
N PHE A 89 1.74 -4.54 -1.68
CA PHE A 89 3.01 -4.48 -2.41
C PHE A 89 2.87 -4.63 -3.93
N MET A 90 1.86 -5.40 -4.39
CA MET A 90 1.75 -5.70 -5.81
C MET A 90 1.66 -4.42 -6.66
N PRO A 91 2.55 -4.26 -7.66
CA PRO A 91 2.54 -3.10 -8.53
C PRO A 91 1.25 -3.09 -9.34
N ARG A 92 0.61 -1.93 -9.40
CA ARG A 92 -0.60 -1.72 -10.20
C ARG A 92 -0.27 -0.82 -11.36
N ILE A 93 -0.42 -1.36 -12.55
CA ILE A 93 -0.21 -0.65 -13.81
C ILE A 93 -1.59 -0.45 -14.43
N GLU A 94 -2.10 0.77 -14.37
CA GLU A 94 -3.37 1.08 -15.04
C GLU A 94 -3.10 1.60 -16.45
N SER A 95 -3.63 0.90 -17.46
CA SER A 95 -3.33 1.17 -18.88
C SER A 95 -4.46 1.86 -19.63
N ARG A 96 -5.57 2.21 -18.96
CA ARG A 96 -6.78 2.78 -19.59
C ARG A 96 -6.75 4.29 -19.75
N PHE A 97 -5.57 4.91 -19.72
CA PHE A 97 -5.43 6.36 -19.79
C PHE A 97 -4.69 6.80 -21.03
N ASN A 98 -4.94 8.06 -21.40
CA ASN A 98 -4.21 8.74 -22.46
C ASN A 98 -2.71 8.70 -22.18
N LYS A 99 -1.92 8.69 -23.25
CA LYS A 99 -0.46 8.74 -23.14
C LYS A 99 -0.06 9.98 -22.33
N ASN A 100 0.83 9.80 -21.37
CA ASN A 100 1.26 10.87 -20.47
C ASN A 100 2.79 10.82 -20.32
N ILE A 101 3.47 11.96 -20.50
CA ILE A 101 4.94 12.03 -20.48
C ILE A 101 5.54 11.75 -19.10
N PHE A 102 4.75 11.84 -18.03
CA PHE A 102 5.19 11.58 -16.66
C PHE A 102 4.92 10.14 -16.20
N PHE A 103 4.21 9.33 -17.00
CA PHE A 103 4.01 7.91 -16.72
C PHE A 103 5.19 7.10 -17.23
N PHE A 104 5.98 6.54 -16.31
CA PHE A 104 7.18 5.76 -16.64
C PHE A 104 6.94 4.66 -17.69
N LYS A 105 5.79 3.98 -17.64
CA LYS A 105 5.44 2.96 -18.64
C LYS A 105 5.23 3.56 -20.01
N ASP A 106 4.59 4.72 -20.09
CA ASP A 106 4.28 5.38 -21.36
C ASP A 106 5.55 5.96 -21.98
N VAL A 107 6.46 6.53 -21.17
CA VAL A 107 7.79 7.00 -21.61
C VAL A 107 8.50 5.93 -22.43
N ILE A 108 8.50 4.68 -21.95
CA ILE A 108 9.21 3.58 -22.62
C ILE A 108 8.39 2.94 -23.76
N SER A 109 7.06 2.90 -23.66
CA SER A 109 6.23 2.13 -24.59
C SER A 109 5.48 2.93 -25.65
N LYS A 110 5.36 4.26 -25.50
CA LYS A 110 4.49 5.11 -26.34
C LYS A 110 5.18 6.32 -26.97
N TYR A 111 6.42 6.64 -26.60
CA TYR A 111 7.12 7.86 -27.06
C TYR A 111 8.37 7.62 -27.92
N GLY A 112 8.61 6.39 -28.37
CA GLY A 112 9.62 6.09 -29.39
C GLY A 112 11.06 6.22 -28.88
N SER A 113 11.92 6.92 -29.62
CA SER A 113 13.34 7.09 -29.25
C SER A 113 13.55 8.13 -28.13
N ILE A 114 14.77 8.17 -27.58
CA ILE A 114 15.17 9.17 -26.58
C ILE A 114 15.03 10.59 -27.14
N GLU A 115 15.39 10.80 -28.40
CA GLU A 115 15.29 12.10 -29.08
C GLU A 115 13.83 12.51 -29.29
N GLU A 116 12.98 11.58 -29.68
CA GLU A 116 11.54 11.82 -29.90
C GLU A 116 10.83 12.17 -28.58
N PHE A 117 11.13 11.42 -27.52
CA PHE A 117 10.64 11.73 -26.17
C PHE A 117 11.13 13.11 -25.72
N SER A 118 12.42 13.41 -25.85
CA SER A 118 13.00 14.68 -25.40
C SER A 118 12.37 15.88 -26.10
N LYS A 119 12.15 15.79 -27.42
CA LYS A 119 11.43 16.82 -28.19
C LYS A 119 9.97 16.96 -27.74
N THR A 120 9.29 15.84 -27.50
CA THR A 120 7.89 15.82 -27.06
C THR A 120 7.73 16.40 -25.66
N PHE A 121 8.63 16.03 -24.75
CA PHE A 121 8.69 16.56 -23.39
C PHE A 121 8.89 18.07 -23.41
N TYR A 122 9.90 18.56 -24.15
CA TYR A 122 10.13 20.00 -24.29
C TYR A 122 8.91 20.74 -24.85
N ARG A 123 8.29 20.20 -25.90
CA ARG A 123 7.09 20.80 -26.53
C ARG A 123 5.91 20.89 -25.56
N ILE A 124 5.64 19.82 -24.79
CA ILE A 124 4.53 19.82 -23.82
C ILE A 124 4.85 20.74 -22.64
N SER A 125 6.11 20.81 -22.19
CA SER A 125 6.51 21.72 -21.10
C SER A 125 6.39 23.20 -21.46
N LEU A 126 6.28 23.55 -22.74
CA LEU A 126 6.00 24.92 -23.20
C LEU A 126 4.50 25.23 -23.29
N ASP A 127 3.64 24.21 -23.28
CA ASP A 127 2.19 24.32 -23.34
C ASP A 127 1.62 24.08 -21.94
N GLU A 128 1.37 25.17 -21.20
CA GLU A 128 0.91 25.12 -19.81
C GLU A 128 -0.38 24.30 -19.63
N GLU A 129 -1.32 24.39 -20.58
CA GLU A 129 -2.59 23.65 -20.50
C GLU A 129 -2.34 22.14 -20.61
N GLN A 130 -1.55 21.70 -21.58
CA GLN A 130 -1.18 20.28 -21.72
C GLN A 130 -0.31 19.80 -20.56
N LEU A 131 0.60 20.64 -20.07
CA LEU A 131 1.46 20.31 -18.95
C LEU A 131 0.64 20.06 -17.67
N PHE A 132 -0.24 20.98 -17.31
CA PHE A 132 -1.06 20.87 -16.11
C PHE A 132 -2.12 19.77 -16.21
N ASP A 133 -2.71 19.54 -17.39
CA ASP A 133 -3.57 18.36 -17.61
C ASP A 133 -2.81 17.05 -17.33
N GLN A 134 -1.60 16.90 -17.88
CA GLN A 134 -0.81 15.68 -17.68
C GLN A 134 -0.34 15.51 -16.23
N LEU A 135 0.04 16.59 -15.54
CA LEU A 135 0.37 16.55 -14.11
C LEU A 135 -0.87 16.20 -13.25
N GLY A 136 -2.03 16.77 -13.57
CA GLY A 136 -3.30 16.48 -12.90
C GLY A 136 -3.71 15.01 -13.05
N GLN A 137 -3.57 14.45 -14.26
CA GLN A 137 -3.77 13.02 -14.49
C GLN A 137 -2.85 12.18 -13.60
N GLN A 138 -1.58 12.57 -13.46
CA GLN A 138 -0.65 11.85 -12.59
C GLN A 138 -1.02 11.90 -11.11
N VAL A 139 -1.44 13.07 -10.61
CA VAL A 139 -1.99 13.20 -9.25
C VAL A 139 -3.18 12.26 -9.06
N PHE A 140 -4.12 12.25 -10.01
CA PHE A 140 -5.33 11.43 -9.93
C PHE A 140 -5.01 9.92 -9.90
N ILE A 141 -4.16 9.45 -10.81
CA ILE A 141 -3.77 8.03 -10.87
C ILE A 141 -3.03 7.59 -9.62
N ASN A 142 -2.04 8.36 -9.18
CA ASN A 142 -1.31 8.03 -7.96
C ASN A 142 -2.24 8.04 -6.74
N SER A 143 -3.20 8.97 -6.68
CA SER A 143 -4.18 9.04 -5.57
C SER A 143 -5.09 7.81 -5.55
N LYS A 144 -5.52 7.33 -6.71
CA LYS A 144 -6.31 6.09 -6.84
C LYS A 144 -5.52 4.87 -6.36
N ILE A 145 -4.23 4.78 -6.73
CA ILE A 145 -3.32 3.72 -6.27
C ILE A 145 -3.15 3.79 -4.74
N ALA A 146 -2.89 4.99 -4.21
CA ALA A 146 -2.73 5.22 -2.78
C ALA A 146 -3.99 4.77 -2.01
N SER A 147 -5.17 5.26 -2.40
CA SER A 147 -6.45 4.91 -1.76
C SER A 147 -6.66 3.40 -1.66
N LEU A 148 -6.36 2.67 -2.73
CA LEU A 148 -6.50 1.21 -2.74
C LEU A 148 -5.49 0.51 -1.84
N LYS A 149 -4.22 0.95 -1.83
CA LYS A 149 -3.19 0.42 -0.93
C LYS A 149 -3.55 0.68 0.54
N PHE A 150 -4.02 1.89 0.86
CA PHE A 150 -4.55 2.22 2.20
C PHE A 150 -5.72 1.32 2.61
N LYS A 151 -6.66 1.06 1.69
CA LYS A 151 -7.78 0.15 1.95
C LYS A 151 -7.30 -1.27 2.27
N ASN A 152 -6.28 -1.77 1.55
CA ASN A 152 -5.72 -3.10 1.80
C ASN A 152 -4.96 -3.15 3.13
N VAL A 153 -4.07 -2.19 3.40
CA VAL A 153 -3.30 -2.20 4.66
C VAL A 153 -4.20 -2.03 5.87
N ASN A 154 -5.25 -1.19 5.80
CA ASN A 154 -6.20 -1.03 6.91
C ASN A 154 -6.98 -2.33 7.19
N ARG A 155 -7.37 -3.06 6.14
CA ARG A 155 -8.00 -4.39 6.30
C ARG A 155 -7.04 -5.41 6.91
N SER A 156 -5.77 -5.37 6.49
CA SER A 156 -4.71 -6.21 7.06
C SER A 156 -4.54 -5.93 8.56
N ILE A 157 -4.46 -4.66 8.96
CA ILE A 157 -4.36 -4.23 10.37
C ILE A 157 -5.56 -4.71 11.18
N LEU A 158 -6.78 -4.56 10.65
CA LEU A 158 -7.98 -5.02 11.35
C LEU A 158 -7.95 -6.53 11.60
N LEU A 159 -7.60 -7.32 10.58
CA LEU A 159 -7.47 -8.77 10.70
C LEU A 159 -6.33 -9.18 11.65
N LEU A 160 -5.24 -8.42 11.67
CA LEU A 160 -4.15 -8.61 12.63
C LEU A 160 -4.65 -8.40 14.06
N ALA A 161 -5.36 -7.30 14.33
CA ALA A 161 -5.91 -7.02 15.65
C ALA A 161 -6.89 -8.11 16.10
N LEU A 162 -7.75 -8.58 15.20
CA LEU A 162 -8.65 -9.72 15.46
C LEU A 162 -7.88 -11.01 15.74
N GLY A 163 -6.82 -11.31 14.97
CA GLY A 163 -5.96 -12.46 15.21
C GLY A 163 -5.27 -12.39 16.57
N LEU A 164 -4.74 -11.24 16.95
CA LEU A 164 -4.13 -11.04 18.28
C LEU A 164 -5.15 -11.21 19.41
N LEU A 165 -6.36 -10.69 19.24
CA LEU A 165 -7.44 -10.89 20.22
C LEU A 165 -7.78 -12.37 20.40
N LEU A 166 -7.83 -13.14 19.32
CA LEU A 166 -8.09 -14.59 19.38
C LEU A 166 -6.97 -15.34 20.11
N LEU A 167 -5.71 -14.98 19.88
CA LEU A 167 -4.59 -15.54 20.64
C LEU A 167 -4.69 -15.20 22.12
N PHE A 168 -5.06 -13.96 22.45
CA PHE A 168 -5.24 -13.54 23.84
C PHE A 168 -6.35 -14.33 24.53
N ILE A 169 -7.51 -14.51 23.88
CA ILE A 169 -8.61 -15.34 24.38
C ILE A 169 -8.17 -16.79 24.59
N THR A 170 -7.41 -17.35 23.64
CA THR A 170 -6.88 -18.71 23.72
C THR A 170 -5.95 -18.86 24.94
N ALA A 171 -5.00 -17.94 25.12
CA ALA A 171 -4.08 -17.96 26.25
C ALA A 171 -4.81 -17.79 27.59
N PHE A 172 -5.81 -16.90 27.65
CA PHE A 172 -6.60 -16.67 28.85
C PHE A 172 -7.46 -17.89 29.23
N ALA A 173 -8.13 -18.52 28.25
CA ALA A 173 -8.89 -19.75 28.47
C ALA A 173 -8.00 -20.88 28.99
N HIS A 174 -6.79 -21.03 28.44
CA HIS A 174 -5.81 -21.98 28.93
C HIS A 174 -5.38 -21.68 30.37
N ALA A 175 -5.11 -20.41 30.71
CA ALA A 175 -4.73 -20.03 32.07
C ALA A 175 -5.82 -20.36 33.11
N ILE A 176 -7.11 -20.18 32.76
CA ILE A 176 -8.23 -20.55 33.63
C ILE A 176 -8.25 -22.06 33.87
N ILE A 177 -8.07 -22.88 32.83
CA ILE A 177 -8.08 -24.35 32.92
C ILE A 177 -6.93 -24.88 33.76
N VAL A 178 -5.76 -24.24 33.69
CA VAL A 178 -4.58 -24.67 34.47
C VAL A 178 -4.67 -24.26 35.94
N LEU A 179 -5.33 -23.13 36.25
CA LEU A 179 -5.41 -22.59 37.61
C LEU A 179 -6.65 -23.02 38.39
N GLY A 180 -7.72 -23.45 37.72
CA GLY A 180 -8.98 -23.89 38.32
C GLY A 180 -9.05 -25.41 38.44
#